data_AF-A0A2D6UXG8-F1
#
_entry.id   AF-A0A2D6UXG8-F1
#
_cell.length_a   1.000
_cell.length_b   1.000
_cell.length_c   1.000
_cell.angle_alpha   90.00
_cell.angle_beta   90.00
_cell.angle_gamma   90.00
#
_symmetry.space_group_name_H-M   'P 1'
#
loop_
_entity.id
_entity.type
_entity.pdbx_description
1 polymer ?
#
loop_
_entity_poly.entity_id
_entity_poly.type
_entity_poly.pdbx_seq_one_letter_code
_entity_poly.pdbx_strand_id
1 'polypeptide(L)'
;MGVPLDFDEAKELDAQEPLTELRNEFEIPKHSDGTNQAYFAGNSLGLLPKRTRPAIREALDQWGGKGVSGHFDGKEAWYRLDERIAALQTDIVG
;
A
#
# COMPACT_ATOMS: atom_id res chain seq x y z
N MET A 1 -16.71 22.34 24.66
CA MET A 1 -16.13 22.32 23.30
C MET A 1 -14.70 22.77 23.42
N GLY A 2 -13.74 21.94 22.99
CA GLY A 2 -12.32 22.32 22.98
C GLY A 2 -12.04 23.42 21.95
N VAL A 3 -10.96 24.17 22.16
CA VAL A 3 -10.45 25.10 21.16
C VAL A 3 -10.04 24.28 19.92
N PRO A 4 -10.41 24.68 18.69
CA PRO A 4 -9.96 24.00 17.48
C PRO A 4 -8.44 24.07 17.37
N LEU A 5 -7.82 22.98 16.90
CA LEU A 5 -6.40 22.95 16.61
C LEU A 5 -6.05 23.99 15.54
N ASP A 6 -4.98 24.74 15.77
CA ASP A 6 -4.37 25.55 14.73
C ASP A 6 -3.41 24.73 13.85
N PHE A 7 -2.80 25.39 12.87
CA PHE A 7 -1.93 24.74 11.91
C PHE A 7 -0.60 24.28 12.51
N ASP A 8 -0.08 24.99 13.51
CA ASP A 8 1.18 24.65 14.16
C ASP A 8 0.98 23.45 15.09
N GLU A 9 -0.15 23.40 15.79
CA GLU A 9 -0.55 22.23 16.58
C GLU A 9 -0.71 20.98 15.70
N ALA A 10 -1.31 21.10 14.50
CA ALA A 10 -1.42 19.97 13.57
C ALA A 10 -0.06 19.45 13.10
N LYS A 11 0.89 20.34 12.81
CA LYS A 11 2.26 19.95 12.43
C LYS A 11 3.01 19.24 13.54
N GLU A 12 2.83 19.67 14.78
CA GLU A 12 3.46 19.05 15.94
C GLU A 12 2.94 17.61 16.13
N LEU A 13 1.64 17.38 15.93
CA LEU A 13 1.06 16.05 15.94
C LEU A 13 1.62 15.15 14.83
N ASP A 14 1.76 15.67 13.60
CA ASP A 14 2.38 14.93 12.49
C ASP A 14 3.85 14.54 12.80
N ALA A 15 4.59 15.40 13.51
CA ALA A 15 5.99 15.17 13.87
C ALA A 15 6.16 14.11 14.98
N GLN A 16 5.14 13.93 15.82
CA GLN A 16 5.14 12.94 16.91
C GLN A 16 4.60 11.57 16.47
N GLU A 17 3.97 11.47 15.30
CA GLU A 17 3.36 10.24 14.80
C GLU A 17 4.42 9.28 14.21
N PRO A 18 4.71 8.13 14.84
CA PRO A 18 5.73 7.19 14.37
C PRO A 18 5.41 6.57 13.00
N LEU A 19 4.14 6.58 12.57
CA LEU A 19 3.72 6.01 11.29
C LEU A 19 3.74 7.00 10.13
N THR A 20 4.13 8.27 10.35
CA THR A 20 4.15 9.31 9.31
C THR A 20 4.93 8.88 8.06
N GLU A 21 6.01 8.12 8.23
CA GLU A 21 6.82 7.63 7.10
C GLU A 21 6.07 6.63 6.20
N LEU A 22 5.06 5.90 6.71
CA LEU A 22 4.26 4.99 5.87
C LEU A 22 3.52 5.74 4.76
N ARG A 23 3.27 7.04 4.92
CA ARG A 23 2.72 7.89 3.86
C ARG A 23 3.55 7.82 2.58
N ASN A 24 4.87 7.66 2.71
CA ASN A 24 5.79 7.57 1.59
C ASN A 24 5.67 6.24 0.81
N GLU A 25 4.96 5.24 1.32
CA GLU A 25 4.73 3.97 0.64
C GLU A 25 3.53 3.99 -0.33
N PHE A 26 2.78 5.09 -0.39
CA PHE A 26 1.57 5.22 -1.22
C PHE A 26 1.70 6.27 -2.32
N GLU A 27 0.98 6.06 -3.41
CA GLU A 27 0.81 7.07 -4.45
C GLU A 27 -0.38 7.97 -4.13
N ILE A 28 -0.08 9.19 -3.74
CA ILE A 28 -1.11 10.20 -3.42
C ILE A 28 -1.40 11.00 -4.69
N PRO A 29 -2.66 11.05 -5.14
CA PRO A 29 -3.06 11.90 -6.26
C PRO A 29 -2.64 13.35 -6.03
N LYS A 30 -2.23 14.03 -7.10
CA LYS A 30 -1.80 15.43 -7.03
C LYS A 30 -2.87 16.36 -7.60
N HIS A 31 -2.91 17.58 -7.08
CA HIS A 31 -3.59 18.69 -7.71
C HIS A 31 -2.80 19.16 -8.95
N SER A 32 -3.38 20.05 -9.75
CA SER A 32 -2.73 20.62 -10.93
C SER A 32 -1.47 21.42 -10.62
N ASP A 33 -1.34 21.94 -9.40
CA ASP A 33 -0.16 22.64 -8.90
C ASP A 33 0.94 21.70 -8.36
N GLY A 34 0.72 20.38 -8.39
CA GLY A 34 1.66 19.37 -7.94
C GLY A 34 1.62 19.06 -6.44
N THR A 35 0.74 19.72 -5.68
CA THR A 35 0.51 19.41 -4.26
C THR A 35 -0.30 18.11 -4.10
N ASN A 36 -0.12 17.41 -2.98
CA ASN A 36 -0.87 16.19 -2.70
C ASN A 36 -2.32 16.52 -2.35
N GLN A 37 -3.26 15.73 -2.88
CA GLN A 37 -4.67 15.84 -2.50
C GLN A 37 -4.90 15.35 -1.07
N ALA A 38 -5.85 15.98 -0.38
CA ALA A 38 -6.43 15.46 0.85
C ALA A 38 -7.41 14.31 0.52
N TYR A 39 -6.89 13.08 0.46
CA TYR A 39 -7.66 11.91 0.03
C TYR A 39 -8.36 11.21 1.21
N PHE A 40 -9.63 11.56 1.44
CA PHE A 40 -10.46 10.99 2.53
C PHE A 40 -11.46 9.92 2.06
N ALA A 41 -11.16 9.24 0.94
CA ALA A 41 -12.01 8.17 0.39
C ALA A 41 -11.38 6.77 0.53
N GLY A 42 -10.36 6.61 1.38
CA GLY A 42 -9.61 5.35 1.55
C GLY A 42 -10.43 4.16 2.04
N ASN A 43 -11.57 4.42 2.67
CA ASN A 43 -12.53 3.40 3.10
C ASN A 43 -13.31 2.76 1.93
N SER A 44 -13.38 3.44 0.78
CA SER A 44 -14.03 2.93 -0.42
C SER A 44 -13.00 2.33 -1.37
N LEU A 45 -11.95 3.10 -1.67
CA LEU A 45 -10.83 2.66 -2.48
C LEU A 45 -9.52 3.12 -1.84
N GLY A 46 -8.71 2.18 -1.37
CA GLY A 46 -7.40 2.48 -0.81
C GLY A 46 -6.45 3.07 -1.86
N LEU A 47 -5.54 3.94 -1.41
CA LEU A 47 -4.45 4.43 -2.25
C LEU A 47 -3.56 3.27 -2.70
N LEU A 48 -2.99 3.40 -3.90
CA LEU A 48 -2.11 2.38 -4.48
C LEU A 48 -0.78 2.33 -3.72
N PRO A 49 -0.41 1.19 -3.10
CA PRO A 49 0.94 1.01 -2.57
C PRO A 49 1.97 1.03 -3.71
N LYS A 50 3.08 1.74 -3.53
CA LYS A 50 4.15 1.85 -4.54
C LYS A 50 4.74 0.48 -4.89
N ARG A 51 4.76 -0.46 -3.93
CA ARG A 51 5.25 -1.83 -4.12
C ARG A 51 4.35 -2.71 -5.00
N THR A 52 3.11 -2.30 -5.28
CA THR A 52 2.20 -3.07 -6.13
C THR A 52 2.71 -3.18 -7.57
N ARG A 53 3.27 -2.11 -8.15
CA ARG A 53 3.81 -2.14 -9.53
C ARG A 53 4.91 -3.19 -9.73
N PRO A 54 5.99 -3.21 -8.92
CA PRO A 54 7.02 -4.24 -9.08
C PRO A 54 6.50 -5.65 -8.80
N ALA A 55 5.57 -5.84 -7.85
CA ALA A 55 4.98 -7.15 -7.57
C ALA A 55 4.17 -7.69 -8.77
N ILE A 56 3.36 -6.83 -9.42
CA ILE A 56 2.63 -7.21 -10.63
C ILE A 56 3.58 -7.48 -11.80
N ARG A 57 4.63 -6.66 -11.96
CA ARG A 57 5.66 -6.90 -12.99
C ARG A 57 6.32 -8.26 -12.79
N GLU A 58 6.69 -8.61 -11.56
CA GLU A 58 7.27 -9.92 -11.23
C GLU A 58 6.33 -11.08 -11.61
N ALA A 59 5.03 -10.96 -11.34
CA ALA A 59 4.05 -11.97 -11.74
C ALA A 59 3.93 -12.10 -13.28
N LEU A 60 3.94 -10.98 -14.01
CA LEU A 60 3.89 -10.96 -15.47
C LEU A 60 5.17 -11.56 -16.09
N ASP A 61 6.34 -11.22 -15.56
CA ASP A 61 7.62 -11.74 -16.00
C ASP A 61 7.70 -13.26 -15.77
N GLN A 62 7.21 -13.74 -14.62
CA GLN A 62 7.10 -15.18 -14.35
C GLN A 62 6.15 -15.87 -15.33
N TRP A 63 5.01 -15.26 -15.65
CA TRP A 63 4.08 -15.82 -16.63
C TRP A 63 4.69 -15.87 -18.03
N GLY A 64 5.32 -14.79 -18.49
CA GLY A 64 5.97 -14.74 -19.80
C GLY A 64 7.13 -15.73 -19.92
N GLY A 65 7.93 -15.89 -18.87
CA GLY A 65 9.11 -16.76 -18.87
C GLY A 65 8.81 -18.24 -18.63
N LYS A 66 7.79 -18.57 -17.84
CA LYS A 66 7.51 -19.96 -17.40
C LYS A 66 6.18 -20.53 -17.90
N GLY A 67 5.27 -19.71 -18.39
CA GLY A 67 3.91 -20.15 -18.73
C GLY A 67 3.24 -20.87 -17.55
N VAL A 68 2.66 -22.04 -17.81
CA VAL A 68 1.99 -22.85 -16.77
C VAL A 68 2.95 -23.36 -15.69
N SER A 69 4.24 -23.52 -15.98
CA SER A 69 5.22 -23.95 -14.98
C SER A 69 5.35 -22.94 -13.83
N GLY A 70 4.99 -21.66 -14.06
CA GLY A 70 4.88 -20.63 -13.03
C GLY A 70 3.89 -20.99 -11.91
N HIS A 71 2.96 -21.91 -12.17
CA HIS A 71 2.05 -22.41 -11.14
C HIS A 71 2.80 -23.16 -10.03
N PHE A 72 3.86 -23.91 -10.36
CA PHE A 72 4.59 -24.76 -9.43
C PHE A 72 5.98 -24.23 -9.05
N ASP A 73 6.59 -23.40 -9.91
CA ASP A 73 7.97 -22.96 -9.79
C ASP A 73 8.11 -21.45 -10.03
N GLY A 74 8.97 -20.79 -9.28
CA GLY A 74 9.14 -19.34 -9.24
C GLY A 74 9.44 -18.87 -7.83
N LYS A 75 9.80 -17.59 -7.69
CA LYS A 75 9.88 -16.97 -6.37
C LYS A 75 8.52 -17.00 -5.67
N GLU A 76 7.46 -16.89 -6.47
CA GLU A 76 6.07 -16.99 -6.06
C GLU A 76 5.36 -18.11 -6.82
N ALA A 77 5.44 -19.34 -6.32
CA ALA A 77 4.66 -20.43 -6.91
C ALA A 77 3.16 -20.17 -6.70
N TRP A 78 2.41 -20.00 -7.78
CA TRP A 78 1.04 -19.49 -7.69
C TRP A 78 0.09 -20.40 -6.92
N TYR A 79 0.34 -21.71 -6.90
CA TYR A 79 -0.51 -22.69 -6.21
C TYR A 79 -0.60 -22.52 -4.68
N ARG A 80 0.28 -21.70 -4.07
CA ARG A 80 0.29 -21.42 -2.63
C ARG A 80 0.13 -19.95 -2.28
N LEU A 81 -0.16 -19.11 -3.28
CA LEU A 81 -0.17 -17.67 -3.09
C LEU A 81 -1.27 -17.26 -2.10
N ASP A 82 -2.43 -17.90 -2.19
CA ASP A 82 -3.57 -17.72 -1.28
C ASP A 82 -3.24 -18.14 0.16
N GLU A 83 -2.64 -19.32 0.36
CA GLU A 83 -2.21 -19.79 1.70
C GLU A 83 -1.29 -18.77 2.37
N ARG A 84 -0.33 -18.23 1.60
CA ARG A 84 0.64 -17.27 2.11
C ARG A 84 -0.02 -15.93 2.42
N ILE A 85 -0.92 -15.45 1.57
CA ILE A 85 -1.64 -14.19 1.82
C ILE A 85 -2.52 -14.33 3.06
N ALA A 86 -3.23 -15.44 3.21
CA ALA A 86 -4.03 -15.72 4.40
C ALA A 86 -3.17 -15.69 5.67
N ALA A 87 -1.97 -16.28 5.65
CA ALA A 87 -1.05 -16.24 6.77
C ALA A 87 -0.58 -14.82 7.13
N LEU A 88 -0.42 -13.92 6.16
CA LEU A 88 -0.06 -12.51 6.43
C LEU A 88 -1.21 -11.69 7.04
N GLN A 89 -2.45 -12.18 6.95
CA GLN A 89 -3.64 -11.48 7.43
C GLN A 89 -4.01 -11.85 8.87
N THR A 90 -3.39 -12.87 9.47
CA THR A 90 -3.77 -13.38 10.80
C THR A 90 -3.69 -12.31 11.88
N ASP A 91 -2.64 -11.50 11.88
CA ASP A 91 -2.47 -10.43 12.87
C ASP A 91 -3.50 -9.30 12.73
N ILE A 92 -4.17 -9.21 11.58
CA ILE A 92 -5.19 -8.18 11.29
C ILE A 92 -6.57 -8.63 11.77
N VAL A 93 -6.90 -9.93 11.64
CA VAL A 93 -8.26 -10.44 11.90
C VAL A 93 -8.40 -11.29 13.17
N GLY A 94 -7.29 -11.73 13.77
CA GLY A 94 -7.27 -12.64 14.92
C GLY A 94 -7.59 -14.09 14.55
#